data_AF-A0A315Z784-F1
#
_entry.id   AF-A0A315Z784-F1
#
_cell.length_a   1.000
_cell.length_b   1.000
_cell.length_c   1.000
_cell.angle_alpha   90.00
_cell.angle_beta   90.00
_cell.angle_gamma   90.00
#
_symmetry.space_group_name_H-M   'P 1'
#
loop_
_entity.id
_entity.type
_entity.pdbx_description
1 polymer ?
#
loop_
_entity_poly.entity_id
_entity_poly.type
_entity_poly.pdbx_seq_one_letter_code
_entity_poly.pdbx_strand_id
1 'polypeptide(L)'
;MEWYAPLTILPAIGLIIMSTSGFIVALNNELTQLEQLKEKNIPIIREKLKQLKRLGVANACLYGSALIFLLSGLSKAIFQHEYIFKMMMIIAVIFTTIALFFLCIHSIKAIQVRQKNLDV
;
A
#
# COMPACT_ATOMS: atom_id res chain seq x y z
N MET A 1 26.49 12.30 9.22
CA MET A 1 25.73 11.49 10.20
C MET A 1 24.26 11.24 9.78
N GLU A 2 23.92 11.16 8.48
CA GLU A 2 22.49 11.09 8.05
C GLU A 2 22.14 9.92 7.12
N TRP A 3 23.04 8.95 6.94
CA TRP A 3 22.79 7.84 6.00
C TRP A 3 21.75 6.84 6.50
N TYR A 4 21.53 6.77 7.82
CA TYR A 4 20.57 5.87 8.44
C TYR A 4 19.13 6.40 8.42
N ALA A 5 18.91 7.68 8.12
CA ALA A 5 17.57 8.27 8.06
C ALA A 5 16.58 7.48 7.17
N PRO A 6 16.91 7.12 5.91
CA PRO A 6 16.04 6.26 5.10
C PRO A 6 15.87 4.85 5.69
N LEU A 7 16.88 4.29 6.36
CA LEU A 7 16.77 3.00 7.04
C LEU A 7 15.82 3.04 8.24
N THR A 8 15.76 4.15 8.97
CA THR A 8 14.84 4.30 10.12
C THR A 8 13.37 4.39 9.71
N ILE A 9 13.08 4.71 8.45
CA ILE A 9 11.71 4.78 7.92
C ILE A 9 11.22 3.41 7.44
N LEU A 10 12.12 2.48 7.09
CA LEU A 10 11.76 1.15 6.60
C LEU A 10 10.86 0.35 7.55
N PRO A 11 11.08 0.34 8.88
CA PRO A 11 10.15 -0.33 9.81
C PRO A 11 8.72 0.21 9.71
N ALA A 12 8.56 1.55 9.61
CA ALA A 12 7.24 2.16 9.47
C ALA A 12 6.56 1.75 8.16
N ILE A 13 7.29 1.73 7.03
CA ILE A 13 6.77 1.25 5.75
C ILE A 13 6.42 -0.24 5.84
N GLY A 14 7.24 -1.04 6.50
CA GLY A 14 6.99 -2.47 6.75
C GLY A 14 5.68 -2.72 7.49
N LEU A 15 5.39 -1.91 8.53
CA LEU A 15 4.12 -1.98 9.25
C LEU A 15 2.92 -1.63 8.36
N ILE A 16 3.05 -0.61 7.50
CA ILE A 16 1.99 -0.23 6.55
C ILE A 16 1.73 -1.35 5.55
N ILE A 17 2.79 -1.96 5.01
CA ILE A 17 2.69 -3.12 4.09
C ILE A 17 2.01 -4.29 4.77
N MET A 18 2.38 -4.62 6.01
CA MET A 18 1.79 -5.72 6.77
C MET A 18 0.29 -5.49 7.00
N SER A 19 -0.09 -4.29 7.45
CA SER A 19 -1.50 -3.93 7.64
C SER A 19 -2.29 -3.99 6.32
N THR A 20 -1.74 -3.46 5.24
CA THR A 20 -2.37 -3.46 3.91
C THR A 20 -2.54 -4.87 3.36
N SER A 21 -1.53 -5.72 3.53
CA SER A 21 -1.59 -7.14 3.14
C SER A 21 -2.67 -7.89 3.93
N GLY A 22 -2.83 -7.59 5.22
CA GLY A 22 -3.93 -8.10 6.04
C GLY A 22 -5.31 -7.74 5.46
N PHE A 23 -5.52 -6.48 5.05
CA PHE A 23 -6.76 -6.05 4.41
C PHE A 23 -7.01 -6.74 3.06
N ILE A 24 -5.97 -6.94 2.25
CA ILE A 24 -6.06 -7.67 0.97
C ILE A 24 -6.53 -9.11 1.20
N VAL A 25 -5.93 -9.81 2.17
CA VAL A 25 -6.30 -11.19 2.50
C VAL A 25 -7.74 -11.28 3.01
N ALA A 26 -8.12 -10.39 3.94
CA ALA A 26 -9.48 -10.35 4.46
C ALA A 26 -10.53 -10.11 3.36
N LEU A 27 -10.26 -9.15 2.47
CA LEU A 27 -11.14 -8.83 1.35
C LEU A 27 -11.24 -9.97 0.34
N ASN A 28 -10.13 -10.69 0.09
CA ASN A 28 -10.11 -11.85 -0.79
C ASN A 28 -10.95 -13.00 -0.21
N ASN A 29 -10.82 -13.26 1.10
CA ASN A 29 -11.63 -14.27 1.79
C ASN A 29 -13.13 -13.95 1.73
N GLU A 30 -13.51 -12.68 1.96
CA GLU A 30 -14.89 -12.23 1.78
C GLU A 30 -15.38 -12.43 0.35
N LEU A 31 -14.54 -12.16 -0.65
CA LEU A 31 -14.90 -12.35 -2.05
C LEU A 31 -15.15 -13.83 -2.38
N THR A 32 -14.28 -14.72 -1.91
CA THR A 32 -14.46 -16.18 -2.05
C THR A 32 -15.75 -16.66 -1.39
N GLN A 33 -16.12 -16.12 -0.23
CA GLN A 33 -17.40 -16.44 0.41
C GLN A 33 -18.60 -15.94 -0.40
N LEU A 34 -18.52 -14.74 -0.96
CA LEU A 34 -19.58 -14.18 -1.81
C LEU A 34 -19.75 -14.95 -3.13
N GLU A 35 -18.68 -15.51 -3.69
CA GLU A 35 -18.72 -16.35 -4.90
C GLU A 35 -19.39 -17.71 -4.66
N GLN A 36 -19.33 -18.23 -3.43
CA GLN A 36 -19.93 -19.50 -3.02
C GLN A 36 -21.44 -19.41 -2.73
N LEU A 37 -21.99 -18.19 -2.56
CA LEU A 37 -23.42 -17.99 -2.35
C LEU A 37 -24.21 -18.27 -3.66
N LYS A 38 -25.34 -18.99 -3.52
CA LYS A 38 -26.25 -19.32 -4.63
C LYS A 38 -26.77 -18.08 -5.36
N GLU A 39 -27.02 -16.99 -4.63
CA GLU A 39 -27.35 -15.69 -5.19
C GLU A 39 -26.09 -14.83 -5.23
N LYS A 40 -25.42 -14.84 -6.39
CA LYS A 40 -24.26 -13.98 -6.60
C LYS A 40 -24.71 -12.53 -6.66
N ASN A 41 -24.44 -11.78 -5.60
CA ASN A 41 -24.56 -10.32 -5.62
C ASN A 41 -23.40 -9.70 -6.43
N ILE A 42 -23.46 -9.90 -7.76
CA ILE A 42 -22.53 -9.35 -8.76
C ILE A 42 -22.18 -7.87 -8.54
N PRO A 43 -23.11 -6.95 -8.18
CA PRO A 43 -22.72 -5.56 -7.93
C PRO A 43 -21.78 -5.39 -6.73
N ILE A 44 -21.98 -6.14 -5.64
CA ILE A 44 -21.15 -6.08 -4.43
C ILE A 44 -19.76 -6.67 -4.70
N ILE A 45 -19.70 -7.80 -5.40
CA ILE A 45 -18.45 -8.44 -5.82
C ILE A 45 -17.61 -7.48 -6.66
N ARG A 46 -18.24 -6.75 -7.60
CA ARG A 46 -17.54 -5.79 -8.47
C ARG A 46 -16.92 -4.64 -7.69
N GLU A 47 -17.62 -4.08 -6.70
CA GLU A 47 -17.10 -3.00 -5.88
C GLU A 47 -15.97 -3.45 -4.95
N LYS A 48 -16.08 -4.64 -4.35
CA LYS A 48 -14.99 -5.24 -3.56
C LYS A 48 -13.76 -5.55 -4.42
N LEU A 49 -13.93 -6.01 -5.65
CA LEU A 49 -12.81 -6.27 -6.57
C LEU A 49 -12.10 -4.97 -6.99
N LYS A 50 -12.84 -3.85 -7.13
CA LYS A 50 -12.22 -2.52 -7.32
C LYS A 50 -11.42 -2.07 -6.10
N GLN A 51 -11.92 -2.32 -4.88
CA GLN A 51 -11.18 -2.04 -3.64
C GLN A 51 -9.88 -2.86 -3.58
N LEU A 52 -9.95 -4.15 -3.90
CA LEU A 52 -8.81 -5.06 -3.94
C LEU A 52 -7.75 -4.58 -4.92
N LYS A 53 -8.14 -4.21 -6.15
CA LYS A 53 -7.21 -3.67 -7.15
C LYS A 53 -6.51 -2.41 -6.64
N ARG A 54 -7.25 -1.51 -5.99
CA ARG A 54 -6.69 -0.27 -5.44
C ARG A 54 -5.68 -0.53 -4.32
N LEU A 55 -6.01 -1.44 -3.40
CA LEU A 55 -5.11 -1.89 -2.34
C LEU A 55 -3.84 -2.54 -2.91
N GLY A 56 -3.98 -3.37 -3.94
CA GLY A 56 -2.86 -4.02 -4.62
C GLY A 56 -1.88 -3.02 -5.24
N VAL A 57 -2.40 -2.00 -5.94
CA VAL A 57 -1.57 -0.92 -6.52
C VAL A 57 -0.85 -0.14 -5.42
N ALA A 58 -1.56 0.21 -4.34
CA ALA A 58 -0.97 0.90 -3.20
C ALA A 58 0.16 0.08 -2.54
N ASN A 59 -0.06 -1.22 -2.33
CA ASN A 59 0.93 -2.12 -1.74
C ASN A 59 2.18 -2.25 -2.64
N ALA A 60 1.99 -2.34 -3.96
CA ALA A 60 3.10 -2.34 -4.93
C ALA A 60 3.92 -1.04 -4.89
N CYS A 61 3.27 0.13 -4.77
CA CYS A 61 3.95 1.40 -4.59
C CYS A 61 4.76 1.46 -3.28
N LEU A 62 4.23 0.89 -2.18
CA LEU A 62 4.95 0.80 -0.91
C LEU A 62 6.20 -0.09 -1.02
N TYR A 63 6.09 -1.27 -1.63
CA TYR A 63 7.25 -2.13 -1.89
C TYR A 63 8.30 -1.42 -2.77
N GLY A 64 7.86 -0.72 -3.82
CA GLY A 64 8.74 0.08 -4.67
C GLY A 64 9.46 1.17 -3.87
N SER A 65 8.74 1.91 -3.03
CA SER A 65 9.34 2.94 -2.17
C SER A 65 10.37 2.38 -1.18
N ALA A 66 10.07 1.24 -0.56
CA ALA A 66 10.97 0.56 0.38
C ALA A 66 12.28 0.14 -0.31
N LEU A 67 12.18 -0.39 -1.53
CA LEU A 67 13.34 -0.76 -2.33
C LEU A 67 14.21 0.45 -2.68
N ILE A 68 13.61 1.57 -3.08
CA ILE A 68 14.35 2.81 -3.39
C ILE A 68 15.00 3.39 -2.12
N PHE A 69 14.34 3.34 -0.96
CA PHE A 69 14.94 3.74 0.32
C PHE A 69 16.16 2.88 0.69
N LEU A 70 16.06 1.56 0.50
CA LEU A 70 17.18 0.64 0.70
C LEU A 70 18.36 0.97 -0.23
N LEU A 71 18.08 1.15 -1.52
CA LEU A 71 19.10 1.47 -2.50
C LEU A 71 19.75 2.84 -2.24
N SER A 72 18.97 3.83 -1.78
CA SER A 72 19.49 5.13 -1.35
C SER A 72 20.47 4.96 -0.18
N GLY A 73 20.07 4.26 0.88
CA GLY A 73 20.94 3.97 2.03
C GLY A 73 22.23 3.24 1.62
N LEU A 74 22.10 2.24 0.75
CA LEU A 74 23.22 1.46 0.23
C LEU A 74 24.19 2.31 -0.61
N SER A 75 23.65 3.19 -1.47
CA SER A 75 24.43 4.08 -2.31
C SER A 75 25.34 5.00 -1.47
N LYS A 76 24.81 5.55 -0.38
CA LYS A 76 25.59 6.40 0.54
C LYS A 76 26.60 5.61 1.37
N ALA A 77 26.25 4.38 1.78
CA ALA A 77 27.12 3.53 2.58
C ALA A 77 28.33 3.01 1.79
N ILE A 78 28.15 2.63 0.53
CA ILE A 78 29.21 2.01 -0.30
C ILE A 78 29.94 3.04 -1.15
N PHE A 79 29.22 3.90 -1.87
CA PHE A 79 29.80 4.75 -2.91
C PHE A 79 30.00 6.22 -2.48
N GLN A 80 29.51 6.60 -1.30
CA GLN A 80 29.60 7.97 -0.75
C GLN A 80 29.07 9.08 -1.68
N HIS A 81 28.27 8.75 -2.70
CA HIS A 81 27.70 9.73 -3.64
C HIS A 81 26.50 10.48 -3.04
N GLU A 82 26.73 11.70 -2.56
CA GLU A 82 25.67 12.51 -1.92
C GLU A 82 24.53 12.92 -2.86
N TYR A 83 24.83 13.23 -4.13
CA TYR A 83 23.83 13.65 -5.10
C TYR A 83 22.83 12.53 -5.44
N ILE A 84 23.33 11.32 -5.67
CA ILE A 84 22.51 10.14 -6.00
C ILE A 84 21.63 9.78 -4.79
N PHE A 85 22.21 9.81 -3.58
CA PHE A 85 21.48 9.61 -2.33
C PHE A 85 20.27 10.54 -2.21
N LYS A 86 20.47 11.84 -2.38
CA LYS A 86 19.40 12.86 -2.27
C LYS A 86 18.31 12.64 -3.32
N MET A 87 18.67 12.39 -4.57
CA MET A 87 17.71 12.14 -5.65
C MET A 87 16.85 10.89 -5.38
N MET A 88 17.48 9.77 -5.02
CA MET A 88 16.75 8.54 -4.69
C MET A 88 15.83 8.73 -3.49
N MET A 89 16.26 9.49 -2.47
CA MET A 89 15.45 9.75 -1.29
C MET A 89 14.19 10.57 -1.64
N ILE A 90 14.34 11.61 -2.46
CA ILE A 90 13.19 12.42 -2.93
C ILE A 90 12.19 11.56 -3.71
N ILE A 91 12.69 10.70 -4.62
CA ILE A 91 11.84 9.79 -5.39
C ILE A 91 11.11 8.83 -4.46
N ALA A 92 11.79 8.22 -3.49
CA ALA A 92 11.19 7.30 -2.53
C ALA A 92 10.07 7.96 -1.70
N VAL A 93 10.29 9.20 -1.25
CA VAL A 93 9.29 9.98 -0.48
C VAL A 93 8.06 10.28 -1.35
N ILE A 94 8.25 10.67 -2.61
CA ILE A 94 7.14 10.92 -3.56
C ILE A 94 6.31 9.65 -3.74
N PHE A 95 6.95 8.51 -4.00
CA PHE A 95 6.26 7.22 -4.13
C PHE A 95 5.49 6.84 -2.87
N THR A 96 6.10 7.02 -1.70
CA THR A 96 5.46 6.74 -0.40
C THR A 96 4.24 7.64 -0.19
N THR A 97 4.36 8.93 -0.54
CA THR A 97 3.28 9.91 -0.40
C THR A 97 2.10 9.56 -1.32
N ILE A 98 2.37 9.18 -2.57
CA ILE A 98 1.35 8.72 -3.51
C ILE A 98 0.67 7.45 -2.97
N ALA A 99 1.44 6.50 -2.45
CA ALA A 99 0.88 5.29 -1.86
C ALA A 99 -0.04 5.62 -0.67
N LEU A 100 0.40 6.45 0.27
CA LEU A 100 -0.41 6.89 1.41
C LEU A 100 -1.69 7.59 0.99
N PHE A 101 -1.64 8.41 -0.07
CA PHE A 101 -2.83 9.02 -0.64
C PHE A 101 -3.84 7.97 -1.15
N PHE A 102 -3.37 6.93 -1.83
CA PHE A 102 -4.24 5.81 -2.24
C PHE A 102 -4.85 5.06 -1.03
N LEU A 103 -4.06 4.81 0.02
CA LEU A 103 -4.56 4.17 1.25
C LEU A 103 -5.61 5.04 1.95
N CYS A 104 -5.38 6.35 2.04
CA CYS A 104 -6.30 7.27 2.70
C CYS A 104 -7.67 7.27 2.01
N ILE A 105 -7.69 7.42 0.68
CA ILE A 105 -8.97 7.39 -0.03
C ILE A 105 -9.59 5.97 0.01
N HIS A 106 -8.78 4.90 0.02
CA HIS A 106 -9.30 3.56 0.22
C HIS A 106 -10.03 3.44 1.57
N SER A 107 -9.41 3.91 2.66
CA SER A 107 -9.99 3.90 4.01
C SER A 107 -11.34 4.62 4.04
N ILE A 108 -11.44 5.80 3.42
CA ILE A 108 -12.70 6.55 3.33
C ILE A 108 -13.77 5.77 2.53
N LYS A 109 -13.41 5.20 1.37
CA LYS A 109 -14.35 4.46 0.52
C LYS A 109 -14.77 3.11 1.13
N ALA A 110 -13.92 2.49 1.95
CA ALA A 110 -14.25 1.24 2.64
C ALA A 110 -15.44 1.43 3.59
N ILE A 111 -15.52 2.58 4.27
CA ILE A 111 -16.66 2.94 5.15
C ILE A 111 -17.95 3.08 4.34
N GLN A 112 -17.90 3.75 3.19
CA GLN A 112 -19.06 3.95 2.32
C GLN A 112 -19.63 2.63 1.76
N VAL A 113 -18.76 1.67 1.43
CA VAL A 113 -19.22 0.34 0.96
C VAL A 113 -19.82 -0.48 2.09
N ARG A 114 -19.32 -0.34 3.33
CA ARG A 114 -19.91 -1.00 4.49
C ARG A 114 -21.29 -0.43 4.84
N GLN A 115 -21.49 0.88 4.69
CA GLN A 115 -22.81 1.52 4.84
C GLN A 115 -23.80 1.01 3.79
N LYS A 116 -23.41 0.96 2.51
CA LYS A 116 -24.25 0.39 1.44
C LYS A 116 -24.60 -1.09 1.61
N ASN A 117 -23.77 -1.85 2.32
CA ASN A 117 -24.05 -3.25 2.65
C ASN A 117 -25.01 -3.41 3.84
N LEU A 118 -25.19 -2.37 4.67
CA LEU A 118 -26.05 -2.37 5.86
C LEU A 118 -27.39 -1.68 5.62
N ASP A 119 -27.48 -0.76 4.65
CA ASP A 119 -28.74 -0.15 4.18
C ASP A 119 -29.50 -1.13 3.25
N VAL A 120 -29.78 -2.33 3.76
CA VAL A 120 -30.78 -3.27 3.25
C VAL A 120 -32.13 -2.94 3.88
#